data_AF-A0AAN7C7H3-F1
#
_entry.id   AF-A0AAN7C7H3-F1
#
_cell.length_a   1.000
_cell.length_b   1.000
_cell.length_c   1.000
_cell.angle_alpha   90.00
_cell.angle_beta   90.00
_cell.angle_gamma   90.00
#
_symmetry.space_group_name_H-M   'P 1'
#
loop_
_entity.id
_entity.type
_entity.pdbx_description
1 polymer ?
#
loop_
_entity_poly.entity_id
_entity_poly.type
_entity_poly.pdbx_seq_one_letter_code
_entity_poly.pdbx_strand_id
1 'polypeptide(L)'
;MIVGKLRNSERKKNAVWPLIRNENGQAQNGKEIASVVLCPYSFDGSPKLNSYLEANNLIEKGTNLGDVVPKSTTIVHELFHALLGDTFLSDDDEKYDIAACINLANTDRASAQSNPENYVFFIANMYHMFGGEDGDESWSIKKQWEFKTTDKGKNRIFGAFETEQTSLDEEGEEEEEEE
;
A
#
# COMPACT_ATOMS: atom_id res chain seq x y z
N MET A 1 13.78 1.87 11.79
CA MET A 1 12.50 1.29 12.25
C MET A 1 12.87 0.21 13.24
N ILE A 2 12.53 0.36 14.52
CA ILE A 2 12.76 -0.70 15.51
C ILE A 2 11.45 -1.48 15.56
N VAL A 3 11.42 -2.63 14.88
CA VAL A 3 10.34 -3.60 14.97
C VAL A 3 10.44 -4.27 16.34
N GLY A 4 9.40 -4.13 17.16
CA GLY A 4 9.35 -4.74 18.48
C GLY A 4 9.17 -6.26 18.36
N LYS A 5 10.28 -6.99 18.47
CA LYS A 5 10.40 -8.46 18.48
C LYS A 5 9.24 -9.19 19.12
N LEU A 6 8.69 -10.16 18.39
CA LEU A 6 7.94 -11.26 18.96
C LEU A 6 8.37 -12.58 18.24
N ARG A 7 8.91 -13.54 19.02
CA ARG A 7 9.56 -14.78 18.54
C ARG A 7 8.57 -15.89 18.12
N ASN A 8 8.59 -16.25 16.84
CA ASN A 8 8.50 -17.58 16.17
C ASN A 8 7.64 -18.74 16.74
N SER A 9 6.78 -18.52 17.74
CA SER A 9 5.82 -19.48 18.32
C SER A 9 4.36 -19.00 18.11
N GLU A 10 4.15 -18.17 17.08
CA GLU A 10 3.21 -17.04 17.14
C GLU A 10 2.12 -17.01 16.08
N ARG A 11 1.74 -18.18 15.54
CA ARG A 11 0.45 -18.32 14.84
C ARG A 11 -0.77 -17.83 15.65
N LYS A 12 -0.60 -17.48 16.93
CA LYS A 12 -1.62 -17.09 17.90
C LYS A 12 -1.62 -15.60 18.31
N LYS A 13 -0.79 -14.72 17.76
CA LYS A 13 -0.62 -13.37 18.36
C LYS A 13 -1.54 -12.27 17.85
N ASN A 14 -2.06 -12.37 16.63
CA ASN A 14 -2.99 -11.37 16.09
C ASN A 14 -4.45 -11.86 16.10
N ALA A 15 -4.67 -13.12 16.46
CA ALA A 15 -5.98 -13.71 16.61
C ALA A 15 -6.50 -13.53 18.03
N VAL A 16 -7.54 -12.71 18.18
CA VAL A 16 -8.26 -12.54 19.44
C VAL A 16 -9.56 -13.33 19.37
N TRP A 17 -9.77 -14.25 20.30
CA TRP A 17 -11.06 -14.89 20.50
C TRP A 17 -11.78 -14.18 21.66
N PRO A 18 -12.71 -13.25 21.39
CA PRO A 18 -13.46 -12.60 22.45
C PRO A 18 -14.29 -13.66 23.19
N LEU A 19 -14.34 -13.58 24.51
CA LEU A 19 -15.20 -14.45 25.29
C LEU A 19 -16.65 -14.00 25.12
N ILE A 20 -17.50 -14.88 24.60
CA ILE A 20 -18.95 -14.68 24.49
C ILE A 20 -19.67 -15.62 25.45
N ARG A 21 -20.88 -15.25 25.86
CA ARG A 21 -21.70 -16.07 26.76
C ARG A 21 -22.49 -17.10 25.95
N ASN A 22 -22.43 -18.37 26.34
CA ASN A 22 -23.22 -19.45 25.73
C ASN A 22 -24.64 -19.55 26.33
N GLU A 23 -25.47 -20.42 25.78
CA GLU A 23 -26.87 -20.63 26.22
C GLU A 23 -26.97 -21.07 27.69
N ASN A 24 -25.94 -21.77 28.20
CA ASN A 24 -25.83 -22.20 29.59
C ASN A 24 -25.24 -21.14 30.52
N GLY A 25 -24.99 -19.93 29.99
CA GLY A 25 -24.43 -18.81 30.73
C GLY A 25 -22.92 -18.88 31.00
N GLN A 26 -22.21 -19.86 30.44
CA GLN A 26 -20.76 -20.03 30.57
C GLN A 26 -20.01 -19.24 29.49
N ALA A 27 -18.75 -18.89 29.77
CA ALA A 27 -17.89 -18.26 28.78
C ALA A 27 -17.43 -19.29 27.73
N GLN A 28 -17.53 -18.92 26.46
CA GLN A 28 -16.98 -19.67 25.33
C GLN A 28 -16.23 -18.72 24.39
N ASN A 29 -15.31 -19.26 23.59
CA ASN A 29 -14.63 -18.48 22.56
C ASN A 29 -15.64 -18.05 21.48
N GLY A 30 -15.66 -16.76 21.18
CA GLY A 30 -16.35 -16.19 20.04
C GLY A 30 -15.59 -16.40 18.73
N LYS A 31 -16.07 -15.73 17.68
CA LYS A 31 -15.39 -15.72 16.38
C LYS A 31 -14.01 -15.09 16.52
N GLU A 32 -13.04 -15.67 15.82
CA GLU A 32 -11.69 -15.11 15.72
C GLU A 32 -11.73 -13.72 15.09
N ILE A 33 -11.01 -12.78 15.70
CA ILE A 33 -10.86 -11.41 15.23
C ILE A 33 -9.37 -11.16 14.99
N ALA A 34 -9.05 -10.66 13.81
CA ALA A 34 -7.71 -10.17 13.50
C ALA A 34 -7.48 -8.80 14.18
N SER A 35 -6.38 -8.67 14.91
CA SER A 35 -5.96 -7.43 15.55
C SER A 35 -4.72 -6.88 14.86
N VAL A 36 -4.78 -5.60 14.49
CA VAL A 36 -3.66 -4.83 13.96
C VAL A 36 -3.28 -3.79 15.01
N VAL A 37 -2.02 -3.79 15.43
CA VAL A 37 -1.49 -2.83 16.39
C VAL A 37 -0.54 -1.89 15.68
N LEU A 38 -0.90 -0.61 15.61
CA LEU A 38 -0.09 0.42 14.98
C LEU A 38 0.78 1.12 16.02
N CYS A 39 2.07 1.29 15.71
CA CYS A 39 2.98 2.05 16.55
C CYS A 39 2.69 3.56 16.47
N PRO A 40 2.99 4.35 17.51
CA PRO A 40 2.85 5.82 17.43
C PRO A 40 3.60 6.44 16.26
N TYR A 41 4.73 5.87 15.85
CA TYR A 41 5.50 6.33 14.68
C TYR A 41 4.74 6.25 13.35
N SER A 42 3.73 5.38 13.26
CA SER A 42 2.80 5.30 12.12
C SER A 42 1.89 6.52 12.01
N PHE A 43 1.80 7.34 13.06
CA PHE A 43 1.00 8.57 13.10
C PHE A 43 1.89 9.80 13.21
N ASP A 44 2.84 9.79 14.15
CA ASP A 44 3.65 10.94 14.53
C ASP A 44 5.16 10.66 14.42
N GLY A 45 5.94 11.64 13.94
CA GLY A 45 7.39 11.54 13.85
C GLY A 45 7.94 10.83 12.61
N SER A 46 7.11 10.13 11.84
CA SER A 46 7.45 9.70 10.48
C SER A 46 7.47 10.89 9.51
N PRO A 47 8.49 10.99 8.62
CA PRO A 47 8.54 12.03 7.58
C PRO A 47 7.56 11.78 6.43
N LYS A 48 6.88 10.62 6.40
CA LYS A 48 5.86 10.30 5.39
C LYS A 48 4.64 11.23 5.51
N LEU A 49 3.91 11.37 4.41
CA LEU A 49 2.74 12.26 4.31
C LEU A 49 1.51 11.63 4.95
N ASN A 50 0.53 12.44 5.35
CA ASN A 50 -0.64 11.93 6.10
C ASN A 50 -1.70 11.32 5.19
N SER A 51 -1.80 11.79 3.93
CA SER A 51 -2.84 11.37 2.98
C SER A 51 -2.30 11.22 1.57
N TYR A 52 -3.06 10.52 0.73
CA TYR A 52 -2.79 10.45 -0.70
C TYR A 52 -2.95 11.81 -1.39
N LEU A 53 -3.86 12.68 -0.93
CA LEU A 53 -3.97 14.05 -1.44
C LEU A 53 -2.69 14.86 -1.18
N GLU A 54 -2.15 14.81 0.04
CA GLU A 54 -0.87 15.46 0.37
C GLU A 54 0.27 14.89 -0.48
N ALA A 55 0.32 13.57 -0.64
CA ALA A 55 1.27 12.88 -1.50
C ALA A 55 1.20 13.34 -2.95
N ASN A 56 0.01 13.36 -3.53
CA ASN A 56 -0.19 13.73 -4.91
C ASN A 56 0.18 15.18 -5.20
N ASN A 57 -0.10 16.11 -4.28
CA ASN A 57 0.25 17.52 -4.44
C ASN A 57 1.77 17.78 -4.46
N LEU A 58 2.59 16.80 -4.06
CA LEU A 58 4.05 16.89 -4.06
C LEU A 58 4.70 16.09 -5.21
N ILE A 59 3.92 15.40 -6.04
CA ILE A 59 4.48 14.66 -7.17
C ILE A 59 4.87 15.66 -8.26
N GLU A 60 6.14 15.62 -8.63
CA GLU A 60 6.70 16.23 -9.82
C GLU A 60 7.48 15.18 -10.60
N LYS A 61 7.89 15.50 -11.83
CA LYS A 61 8.69 14.59 -12.64
C LYS A 61 9.96 14.18 -11.87
N GLY A 62 10.15 12.87 -11.72
CA GLY A 62 11.29 12.30 -11.00
C GLY A 62 11.07 12.08 -9.51
N THR A 63 9.92 12.49 -8.93
CA THR A 63 9.57 12.14 -7.54
C THR A 63 9.60 10.64 -7.36
N ASN A 64 10.30 10.17 -6.32
CA ASN A 64 10.39 8.75 -6.01
C ASN A 64 9.09 8.27 -5.37
N LEU A 65 8.52 7.16 -5.87
CA LEU A 65 7.31 6.58 -5.31
C LEU A 65 7.43 6.33 -3.79
N GLY A 66 8.63 5.98 -3.32
CA GLY A 66 8.91 5.77 -1.89
C GLY A 66 8.58 6.96 -0.98
N ASP A 67 8.68 8.18 -1.52
CA ASP A 67 8.48 9.43 -0.78
C ASP A 67 7.01 9.85 -0.76
N VAL A 68 6.19 9.30 -1.66
CA VAL A 68 4.76 9.64 -1.83
C VAL A 68 3.83 8.49 -1.45
N VAL A 69 4.31 7.61 -0.57
CA VAL A 69 3.50 6.62 0.15
C VAL A 69 3.03 7.23 1.48
N PRO A 70 1.72 7.42 1.70
CA PRO A 70 1.23 8.02 2.94
C PRO A 70 1.36 7.07 4.14
N LYS A 71 1.38 7.63 5.35
CA LYS A 71 1.42 6.90 6.63
C LYS A 71 0.32 5.86 6.77
N SER A 72 -0.86 6.13 6.21
CA SER A 72 -2.00 5.22 6.26
C SER A 72 -1.71 3.86 5.64
N THR A 73 -0.75 3.74 4.72
CA THR A 73 -0.42 2.45 4.09
C THR A 73 0.23 1.45 5.04
N THR A 74 0.72 1.89 6.21
CA THR A 74 1.14 0.95 7.26
C THR A 74 -0.01 0.02 7.66
N ILE A 75 -1.26 0.47 7.65
CA ILE A 75 -2.39 -0.43 7.94
C ILE A 75 -2.52 -1.54 6.90
N VAL A 76 -2.19 -1.24 5.63
CA VAL A 76 -2.25 -2.20 4.52
C VAL A 76 -1.15 -3.24 4.69
N HIS A 77 0.07 -2.79 5.04
CA HIS A 77 1.17 -3.67 5.40
C HIS A 77 0.77 -4.64 6.50
N GLU A 78 0.30 -4.13 7.64
CA GLU A 78 -0.06 -4.95 8.80
C GLU A 78 -1.26 -5.87 8.52
N LEU A 79 -2.17 -5.46 7.62
CA LEU A 79 -3.30 -6.29 7.24
C LEU A 79 -2.87 -7.58 6.53
N PHE A 80 -1.80 -7.54 5.73
CA PHE A 80 -1.24 -8.76 5.14
C PHE A 80 -0.76 -9.74 6.21
N HIS A 81 -0.08 -9.25 7.25
CA HIS A 81 0.30 -10.08 8.39
C HIS A 81 -0.89 -10.59 9.19
N ALA A 82 -1.87 -9.73 9.43
CA ALA A 82 -3.04 -10.10 10.22
C ALA A 82 -3.91 -11.17 9.53
N LEU A 83 -4.01 -11.13 8.20
CA LEU A 83 -4.84 -12.06 7.43
C LEU A 83 -4.09 -13.32 6.95
N LEU A 84 -2.81 -13.17 6.59
CA LEU A 84 -2.05 -14.21 5.88
C LEU A 84 -0.82 -14.69 6.65
N GLY A 85 -0.53 -14.08 7.81
CA GLY A 85 0.41 -14.57 8.82
C GLY A 85 1.77 -14.99 8.24
N ASP A 86 2.14 -16.24 8.51
CA ASP A 86 3.41 -16.88 8.12
C ASP A 86 3.66 -16.94 6.60
N THR A 87 2.66 -16.59 5.77
CA THR A 87 2.84 -16.51 4.31
C THR A 87 3.72 -15.32 3.93
N PHE A 88 3.75 -14.28 4.78
CA PHE A 88 4.51 -13.07 4.53
C PHE A 88 5.80 -13.02 5.37
N LEU A 89 6.86 -12.46 4.79
CA LEU A 89 8.13 -12.19 5.44
C LEU A 89 7.91 -11.29 6.65
N SER A 90 8.58 -11.59 7.77
CA SER A 90 8.49 -10.79 8.99
C SER A 90 9.86 -10.38 9.51
N ASP A 91 9.90 -9.39 10.42
CA ASP A 91 11.10 -8.98 11.15
C ASP A 91 12.26 -8.55 10.22
N ASP A 92 13.45 -9.15 10.39
CA ASP A 92 14.70 -8.78 9.70
C ASP A 92 14.67 -9.17 8.20
N ASP A 93 13.76 -10.06 7.81
CA ASP A 93 13.62 -10.53 6.44
C ASP A 93 12.81 -9.56 5.57
N GLU A 94 11.97 -8.72 6.18
CA GLU A 94 11.19 -7.70 5.48
C GLU A 94 12.07 -6.65 4.80
N LYS A 95 11.54 -6.10 3.71
CA LYS A 95 12.17 -4.99 2.98
C LYS A 95 11.17 -3.85 2.91
N TYR A 96 11.57 -2.69 3.46
CA TYR A 96 10.72 -1.49 3.54
C TYR A 96 11.08 -0.42 2.51
N ASP A 97 12.36 -0.35 2.13
CA ASP A 97 12.83 0.61 1.15
C ASP A 97 12.42 0.18 -0.26
N ILE A 98 11.98 1.13 -1.10
CA ILE A 98 11.50 0.83 -2.44
C ILE A 98 12.59 0.22 -3.32
N ALA A 99 13.85 0.67 -3.21
CA ALA A 99 14.94 0.08 -3.97
C ALA A 99 15.22 -1.34 -3.49
N ALA A 100 15.14 -1.60 -2.19
CA ALA A 100 15.21 -2.96 -1.64
C ALA A 100 14.06 -3.87 -2.15
N CYS A 101 12.82 -3.36 -2.21
CA CYS A 101 11.66 -4.10 -2.73
C CYS A 101 11.78 -4.40 -4.23
N ILE A 102 12.28 -3.46 -5.03
CA ILE A 102 12.55 -3.64 -6.45
C ILE A 102 13.68 -4.65 -6.66
N ASN A 103 14.75 -4.55 -5.88
CA ASN A 103 15.85 -5.51 -5.95
C ASN A 103 15.36 -6.91 -5.61
N LEU A 104 14.59 -7.06 -4.52
CA LEU A 104 13.98 -8.32 -4.13
C LEU A 104 13.13 -8.90 -5.27
N ALA A 105 12.26 -8.09 -5.89
CA ALA A 105 11.43 -8.53 -7.02
C ALA A 105 12.23 -9.00 -8.25
N ASN A 106 13.43 -8.44 -8.46
CA ASN A 106 14.31 -8.81 -9.57
C ASN A 106 15.18 -10.04 -9.26
N THR A 107 15.55 -10.26 -8.00
CA THR A 107 16.49 -11.33 -7.62
C THR A 107 15.82 -12.56 -7.01
N ASP A 108 14.69 -12.37 -6.30
CA ASP A 108 13.92 -13.42 -5.66
C ASP A 108 12.42 -13.10 -5.70
N ARG A 109 11.76 -13.59 -6.74
CA ARG A 109 10.33 -13.35 -6.96
C ARG A 109 9.46 -13.95 -5.85
N ALA A 110 9.84 -15.09 -5.28
CA ALA A 110 9.04 -15.76 -4.26
C ALA A 110 9.04 -14.94 -2.96
N SER A 111 10.21 -14.46 -2.54
CA SER A 111 10.31 -13.55 -1.40
C SER A 111 9.64 -12.21 -1.67
N ALA A 112 9.70 -11.67 -2.89
CA ALA A 112 9.00 -10.44 -3.23
C ALA A 112 7.47 -10.57 -3.17
N GLN A 113 6.92 -11.72 -3.56
CA GLN A 113 5.49 -12.05 -3.41
C GLN A 113 5.09 -12.30 -1.95
N SER A 114 6.07 -12.52 -1.08
CA SER A 114 5.85 -12.71 0.35
C SER A 114 6.20 -11.45 1.14
N ASN A 115 6.64 -10.36 0.51
CA ASN A 115 6.98 -9.12 1.20
C ASN A 115 5.78 -8.15 1.17
N PRO A 116 5.19 -7.76 2.32
CA PRO A 116 3.99 -6.92 2.34
C PRO A 116 4.22 -5.55 1.70
N GLU A 117 5.40 -4.96 1.89
CA GLU A 117 5.71 -3.64 1.34
C GLU A 117 5.71 -3.61 -0.20
N ASN A 118 5.99 -4.74 -0.87
CA ASN A 118 5.87 -4.83 -2.33
C ASN A 118 4.41 -4.60 -2.79
N TYR A 119 3.43 -5.05 -2.01
CA TYR A 119 2.01 -4.79 -2.28
C TYR A 119 1.61 -3.37 -1.95
N VAL A 120 2.18 -2.79 -0.87
CA VAL A 120 1.99 -1.37 -0.55
C VAL A 120 2.44 -0.48 -1.73
N PHE A 121 3.65 -0.71 -2.25
CA PHE A 121 4.14 0.04 -3.41
C PHE A 121 3.33 -0.24 -4.67
N PHE A 122 2.89 -1.47 -4.89
CA PHE A 122 2.02 -1.79 -6.03
C PHE A 122 0.69 -1.01 -5.96
N ILE A 123 0.02 -1.02 -4.81
CA ILE A 123 -1.25 -0.31 -4.59
C ILE A 123 -1.04 1.19 -4.73
N ALA A 124 0.01 1.75 -4.13
CA ALA A 124 0.33 3.17 -4.24
C ALA A 124 0.61 3.58 -5.69
N ASN A 125 1.37 2.78 -6.45
CA ASN A 125 1.59 3.01 -7.86
C ASN A 125 0.27 2.98 -8.65
N MET A 126 -0.57 1.97 -8.44
CA MET A 126 -1.84 1.88 -9.14
C MET A 126 -2.76 3.06 -8.81
N TYR A 127 -2.76 3.49 -7.56
CA TYR A 127 -3.53 4.64 -7.11
C TYR A 127 -3.15 5.89 -7.90
N HIS A 128 -1.84 6.20 -7.97
CA HIS A 128 -1.33 7.37 -8.69
C HIS A 128 -1.49 7.31 -10.22
N MET A 129 -1.66 6.12 -10.79
CA MET A 129 -1.89 5.95 -12.24
C MET A 129 -3.31 6.34 -12.69
N PHE A 130 -4.31 6.32 -11.81
CA PHE A 130 -5.72 6.54 -12.17
C PHE A 130 -6.30 7.87 -11.70
N GLY A 131 -5.46 8.91 -11.60
CA GLY A 131 -5.94 10.26 -11.33
C GLY A 131 -6.88 10.80 -12.42
N GLY A 132 -7.78 11.70 -12.03
CA GLY A 132 -8.73 12.43 -12.88
C GLY A 132 -8.93 13.85 -12.36
N GLU A 133 -9.35 14.76 -13.24
CA GLU A 133 -9.55 16.18 -12.87
C GLU A 133 -10.69 16.38 -11.87
N ASP A 134 -11.62 15.42 -11.79
CA ASP A 134 -12.83 15.52 -10.99
C ASP A 134 -12.63 14.98 -9.57
N GLY A 135 -12.50 15.92 -8.63
CA GLY A 135 -12.70 15.68 -7.21
C GLY A 135 -11.98 16.68 -6.31
N ASP A 136 -12.69 17.31 -5.39
CA ASP A 136 -12.11 18.09 -4.28
C ASP A 136 -11.97 17.24 -3.01
N GLU A 137 -12.24 15.94 -3.09
CA GLU A 137 -12.16 15.04 -1.95
C GLU A 137 -10.72 14.75 -1.56
N SER A 138 -10.50 14.44 -0.28
CA SER A 138 -9.17 14.13 0.29
C SER A 138 -8.47 12.88 -0.30
N TRP A 139 -9.12 12.18 -1.21
CA TRP A 139 -8.60 11.03 -1.93
C TRP A 139 -8.50 11.28 -3.45
N SER A 140 -8.91 12.44 -3.97
CA SER A 140 -8.79 12.73 -5.40
C SER A 140 -7.34 12.95 -5.81
N ILE A 141 -7.02 12.58 -7.05
CA ILE A 141 -5.69 12.76 -7.64
C ILE A 141 -5.89 13.52 -8.94
N LYS A 142 -5.47 14.79 -8.95
CA LYS A 142 -5.70 15.72 -10.07
C LYS A 142 -4.97 15.36 -11.37
N LYS A 143 -3.98 14.45 -11.31
CA LYS A 143 -3.10 14.11 -12.43
C LYS A 143 -2.73 12.64 -12.41
N GLN A 144 -2.53 12.05 -13.58
CA GLN A 144 -2.00 10.71 -13.71
C GLN A 144 -0.47 10.73 -13.64
N TRP A 145 0.09 9.80 -12.87
CA TRP A 145 1.53 9.61 -12.77
C TRP A 145 1.88 8.17 -13.05
N GLU A 146 2.79 7.97 -14.01
CA GLU A 146 3.36 6.67 -14.28
C GLU A 146 4.74 6.58 -13.64
N PHE A 147 4.94 5.67 -12.68
CA PHE A 147 6.25 5.48 -12.07
C PHE A 147 7.04 4.41 -12.83
N LYS A 148 8.30 4.72 -13.15
CA LYS A 148 9.22 3.78 -13.83
C LYS A 148 10.61 3.85 -13.21
N THR A 149 11.40 2.81 -13.45
CA THR A 149 12.83 2.85 -13.10
C THR A 149 13.58 3.74 -14.10
N THR A 150 14.14 4.85 -13.64
CA THR A 150 14.79 5.86 -14.50
C THR A 150 16.25 5.52 -14.81
N ASP A 151 16.94 4.80 -13.91
CA ASP A 151 18.40 4.64 -13.96
C ASP A 151 18.91 3.21 -13.77
N LYS A 152 20.16 2.97 -14.23
CA LYS A 152 20.94 1.75 -14.00
C LYS A 152 21.94 1.97 -12.85
N GLY A 153 22.07 1.00 -11.95
CA GLY A 153 23.08 1.03 -10.88
C GLY A 153 22.54 1.45 -9.49
N LYS A 154 23.42 1.95 -8.62
CA LYS A 154 23.14 2.18 -7.19
C LYS A 154 22.20 3.37 -6.88
N ASN A 155 21.93 4.24 -7.86
CA ASN A 155 21.05 5.42 -7.71
C ASN A 155 19.69 5.22 -8.40
N ARG A 156 19.27 3.96 -8.62
CA ARG A 156 18.01 3.66 -9.28
C ARG A 156 16.84 4.16 -8.43
N ILE A 157 16.12 5.15 -8.95
CA ILE A 157 14.84 5.59 -8.40
C ILE A 157 13.70 4.95 -9.20
N PHE A 158 12.56 4.78 -8.53
CA PHE A 158 11.28 4.51 -9.19
C PHE A 158 10.53 5.83 -9.27
N GLY A 159 10.88 6.60 -10.30
CA GLY A 159 10.52 8.01 -10.42
C GLY A 159 9.24 8.22 -11.23
N ALA A 160 8.50 9.28 -10.89
CA ALA A 160 7.28 9.69 -11.59
C ALA A 160 7.57 10.25 -12.99
N PHE A 161 6.78 9.84 -13.96
CA PHE A 161 6.72 10.37 -15.31
C PHE A 161 5.34 10.98 -15.54
N GLU A 162 5.33 12.16 -16.15
CA GLU A 162 4.09 12.80 -16.59
C GLU A 162 3.57 12.03 -17.81
N THR A 163 2.34 11.53 -17.70
CA THR A 163 1.61 10.93 -18.82
C THR A 163 0.82 12.03 -19.51
N GLU A 164 0.98 12.17 -20.83
CA GLU A 164 0.04 12.98 -21.62
C GLU A 164 -1.35 12.32 -21.47
N GLN A 165 -2.31 13.05 -20.87
CA GLN A 165 -3.71 12.63 -20.91
C GLN A 165 -4.15 12.69 -22.38
N THR A 166 -4.17 11.54 -23.06
CA THR A 166 -4.98 11.39 -24.27
C THR A 166 -6.42 11.64 -23.87
N SER A 167 -7.00 12.76 -24.31
CA SER A 167 -8.43 12.98 -24.27
C SER A 167 -9.09 11.82 -25.03
N LEU A 168 -9.90 11.03 -24.33
CA LEU A 168 -10.93 10.24 -25.00
C LEU A 168 -12.04 11.22 -25.35
N ASP A 169 -11.79 12.03 -26.38
CA ASP A 169 -12.85 12.84 -27.00
C ASP A 169 -13.80 11.86 -27.70
N GLU A 170 -14.90 11.60 -27.01
CA GLU A 170 -16.26 11.39 -27.53
C GLU A 170 -16.31 10.92 -29.00
N GLU A 171 -16.35 9.58 -29.19
CA GLU A 171 -16.89 9.03 -30.43
C GLU A 171 -18.35 9.47 -30.53
N GLY A 172 -18.62 10.35 -31.51
CA GLY A 172 -19.92 10.95 -31.73
C GLY A 172 -21.03 9.91 -31.91
N GLU A 173 -22.10 10.08 -31.14
CA GLU A 173 -23.41 9.53 -31.46
C GLU A 173 -23.93 10.23 -32.73
N GLU A 174 -23.81 9.58 -33.88
CA GLU A 174 -24.64 9.91 -35.05
C GLU A 174 -26.04 9.35 -34.78
N GLU A 175 -26.97 10.22 -34.39
CA GLU A 175 -28.41 9.93 -34.44
C GLU A 175 -28.83 9.80 -35.92
N GLU A 176 -29.17 8.57 -36.34
CA GLU A 176 -29.90 8.34 -37.59
C GLU A 176 -31.36 8.82 -37.42
N GLU A 177 -31.69 9.95 -38.06
CA GLU A 177 -33.08 10.33 -38.34
C GLU A 177 -33.64 9.41 -39.45
N GLU A 178 -34.57 8.52 -39.10
CA GLU A 178 -35.43 7.86 -40.09
C GLU A 178 -36.66 8.73 -40.40
N GLU A 179 -36.81 9.12 -41.67
CA GLU A 179 -38.05 9.65 -42.30
C GLU A 179 -39.09 8.55 -42.56
#